data_AF-A0A1F6VK15-F1
#
_entry.id   AF-A0A1F6VK15-F1
#
_cell.length_a   1.000
_cell.length_b   1.000
_cell.length_c   1.000
_cell.angle_alpha   90.00
_cell.angle_beta   90.00
_cell.angle_gamma   90.00
#
_symmetry.space_group_name_H-M   'P 1'
#
loop_
_entity.id
_entity.type
_entity.pdbx_description
1 polymer ?
#
loop_
_entity_poly.entity_id
_entity_poly.type
_entity_poly.pdbx_seq_one_letter_code
_entity_poly.pdbx_strand_id
1 'polypeptide(L)'
;MTRAHALLSVAGFAALLFACSREESAPVPPATTETLPNLAPVPTLATLNRGARLFQEHCAQCHGPEAQGHPDWQTPGVVAAPPLNGTGNDSKRSRAQLTAVIANGAKRDGALVMPGWKDRLNDADVNDLIAWFQALWPPEVYTRWQRTNAGG
;
A
#
# COMPACT_ATOMS: atom_id res chain seq x y z
N MET A 1 74.85 5.83 27.54
CA MET A 1 75.01 4.63 26.69
C MET A 1 73.75 3.80 26.83
N THR A 2 72.95 3.78 25.78
CA THR A 2 71.62 3.18 25.65
C THR A 2 71.71 1.65 25.60
N ARG A 3 70.86 0.94 26.34
CA ARG A 3 70.58 -0.49 26.13
C ARG A 3 69.14 -0.67 25.71
N ALA A 4 68.98 -1.21 24.50
CA ALA A 4 67.74 -1.67 23.92
C ALA A 4 67.31 -3.00 24.55
N HIS A 5 66.01 -3.19 24.75
CA HIS A 5 65.41 -4.52 24.84
C HIS A 5 64.12 -4.57 24.01
N ALA A 6 64.02 -5.66 23.26
CA ALA A 6 63.08 -5.90 22.19
C ALA A 6 61.78 -6.55 22.68
N LEU A 7 60.71 -6.25 21.92
CA LEU A 7 59.55 -7.04 21.53
C LEU A 7 59.21 -8.33 22.32
N LEU A 8 58.06 -8.31 22.99
CA LEU A 8 57.09 -9.40 23.21
C LEU A 8 55.70 -8.73 23.31
N SER A 9 54.54 -9.29 22.97
CA SER A 9 54.06 -10.40 22.15
C SER A 9 52.51 -10.25 22.15
N VAL A 10 51.91 -10.40 20.98
CA VAL A 10 50.65 -11.11 20.66
C VAL A 10 49.46 -11.10 21.66
N ALA A 11 48.35 -10.57 21.14
CA ALA A 11 46.94 -10.96 21.29
C ALA A 11 46.25 -10.95 22.66
N GLY A 12 45.23 -10.10 22.76
CA GLY A 12 44.12 -10.24 23.70
C GLY A 12 42.82 -9.79 23.05
N PHE A 13 42.26 -10.61 22.15
CA PHE A 13 40.89 -10.43 21.65
C PHE A 13 39.93 -10.95 22.74
N ALA A 14 39.63 -10.11 23.72
CA ALA A 14 38.62 -10.42 24.73
C ALA A 14 37.23 -10.17 24.12
N ALA A 15 36.63 -11.25 23.62
CA ALA A 15 35.20 -11.31 23.34
C ALA A 15 34.43 -11.10 24.65
N LEU A 16 33.68 -9.98 24.75
CA LEU A 16 32.61 -9.84 25.71
C LEU A 16 31.28 -9.84 24.96
N LEU A 17 30.59 -10.95 25.19
CA LEU A 17 29.31 -11.36 24.68
C LEU A 17 28.19 -10.45 25.20
N PHE A 18 27.21 -10.21 24.33
CA PHE A 18 25.79 -10.10 24.64
C PHE A 18 25.39 -9.26 25.86
N ALA A 19 25.10 -8.00 25.60
CA ALA A 19 24.09 -7.25 26.37
C ALA A 19 23.10 -6.59 25.40
N CYS A 20 22.42 -7.40 24.57
CA CYS A 20 21.09 -6.99 24.13
C CYS A 20 20.21 -7.11 25.37
N SER A 21 20.04 -6.02 26.10
CA SER A 21 19.00 -5.91 27.12
C SER A 21 17.69 -6.30 26.46
N ARG A 22 17.23 -7.50 26.79
CA ARG A 22 15.86 -7.91 26.51
C ARG A 22 15.04 -7.06 27.47
N GLU A 23 14.54 -5.93 27.00
CA GLU A 23 13.43 -5.26 27.66
C GLU A 23 12.32 -6.31 27.76
N GLU A 24 12.16 -6.84 28.97
CA GLU A 24 11.05 -7.69 29.37
C GLU A 24 9.79 -6.92 29.00
N SER A 25 9.21 -7.30 27.87
CA SER A 25 7.99 -6.69 27.38
C SER A 25 6.94 -6.94 28.44
N ALA A 26 6.40 -5.86 29.02
CA ALA A 26 5.29 -5.96 29.95
C ALA A 26 4.20 -6.87 29.37
N PRO A 27 3.46 -7.64 30.19
CA PRO A 27 2.37 -8.46 29.70
C PRO A 27 1.44 -7.59 28.88
N VAL A 28 1.33 -7.90 27.58
CA VAL A 28 0.33 -7.27 26.73
C VAL A 28 -1.02 -7.57 27.39
N PRO A 29 -1.80 -6.56 27.80
CA PRO A 29 -3.13 -6.81 28.34
C PRO A 29 -3.88 -7.66 27.32
N PRO A 30 -4.70 -8.65 27.73
CA PRO A 30 -5.41 -9.50 26.79
C PRO A 30 -6.13 -8.60 25.81
N ALA A 31 -5.79 -8.73 24.53
CA ALA A 31 -6.44 -7.99 23.47
C ALA A 31 -7.93 -8.23 23.62
N THR A 32 -8.65 -7.25 24.15
CA THR A 32 -10.09 -7.23 24.07
C THR A 32 -10.38 -7.21 22.59
N THR A 33 -10.85 -8.34 22.06
CA THR A 33 -11.34 -8.45 20.70
C THR A 33 -12.59 -7.57 20.61
N GLU A 34 -12.39 -6.26 20.53
CA GLU A 34 -13.34 -5.31 19.97
C GLU A 34 -13.52 -5.77 18.52
N THR A 35 -14.38 -6.77 18.35
CA THR A 35 -14.83 -7.21 17.03
C THR A 35 -15.63 -6.03 16.52
N LEU A 36 -14.97 -5.11 15.82
CA LEU A 36 -15.66 -4.03 15.11
C LEU A 36 -16.54 -4.71 14.06
N PRO A 37 -17.87 -4.80 14.29
CA PRO A 37 -18.74 -5.41 13.31
C PRO A 37 -18.73 -4.51 12.07
N ASN A 38 -18.72 -5.12 10.88
CA ASN A 38 -18.57 -4.43 9.59
C ASN A 38 -17.18 -3.82 9.30
N LEU A 39 -16.08 -4.54 9.54
CA LEU A 39 -14.84 -4.24 8.83
C LEU A 39 -14.61 -5.23 7.69
N ALA A 40 -14.20 -4.71 6.53
CA ALA A 40 -13.74 -5.57 5.45
C ALA A 40 -12.52 -6.39 5.92
N PRO A 41 -12.40 -7.68 5.53
CA PRO A 41 -11.24 -8.49 5.86
C PRO A 41 -9.94 -7.84 5.42
N VAL A 42 -8.90 -7.97 6.25
CA VAL A 42 -7.56 -7.48 5.92
C VAL A 42 -7.01 -8.30 4.73
N PRO A 43 -6.52 -7.65 3.66
CA PRO A 43 -5.97 -8.37 2.51
C PRO A 43 -4.70 -9.13 2.88
N THR A 44 -4.54 -10.32 2.30
CA THR A 44 -3.31 -11.12 2.48
C THR A 44 -2.14 -10.53 1.70
N LEU A 45 -0.90 -10.86 2.09
CA LEU A 45 0.28 -10.48 1.33
C LEU A 45 0.24 -11.01 -0.12
N ALA A 46 -0.32 -12.20 -0.34
CA ALA A 46 -0.47 -12.76 -1.69
C ALA A 46 -1.43 -11.92 -2.55
N THR A 47 -2.55 -11.46 -1.98
CA THR A 47 -3.48 -10.52 -2.64
C THR A 47 -2.78 -9.22 -2.99
N LEU A 48 -2.06 -8.62 -2.04
CA LEU A 48 -1.34 -7.36 -2.27
C LEU A 48 -0.27 -7.50 -3.37
N ASN A 49 0.49 -8.61 -3.38
CA ASN A 49 1.51 -8.85 -4.39
C ASN A 49 0.92 -9.05 -5.80
N ARG A 50 -0.21 -9.74 -5.93
CA ARG A 50 -0.90 -9.89 -7.22
C ARG A 50 -1.45 -8.54 -7.70
N GLY A 51 -2.12 -7.80 -6.82
CA GLY A 51 -2.63 -6.47 -7.10
C GLY A 51 -1.53 -5.49 -7.52
N ALA A 52 -0.39 -5.49 -6.82
CA ALA A 52 0.77 -4.69 -7.16
C ALA A 52 1.26 -4.98 -8.59
N ARG A 53 1.45 -6.26 -8.93
CA ARG A 53 1.93 -6.67 -10.25
C ARG A 53 0.96 -6.22 -11.35
N LEU A 54 -0.32 -6.53 -11.20
CA LEU A 54 -1.36 -6.12 -12.16
C LEU A 54 -1.40 -4.60 -12.32
N PHE A 55 -1.24 -3.86 -11.22
CA PHE A 55 -1.25 -2.40 -11.26
C PHE A 55 -0.05 -1.86 -12.03
N GLN A 56 1.15 -2.41 -11.82
CA GLN A 56 2.34 -2.01 -12.58
C GLN A 56 2.20 -2.33 -14.07
N GLU A 57 1.62 -3.48 -14.41
CA GLU A 57 1.44 -3.93 -15.79
C GLU A 57 0.41 -3.12 -16.57
N HIS A 58 -0.61 -2.57 -15.90
CA HIS A 58 -1.80 -2.05 -16.58
C HIS A 58 -2.18 -0.61 -16.23
N CYS A 59 -1.83 -0.13 -15.03
CA CYS A 59 -2.38 1.10 -14.47
C CYS A 59 -1.31 2.19 -14.26
N ALA A 60 -0.11 1.77 -13.85
CA ALA A 60 0.97 2.67 -13.42
C ALA A 60 1.43 3.64 -14.52
N GLN A 61 1.31 3.28 -15.80
CA GLN A 61 1.66 4.17 -16.91
C GLN A 61 0.93 5.50 -16.90
N CYS A 62 -0.27 5.56 -16.31
CA CYS A 62 -1.06 6.79 -16.21
C CYS A 62 -1.24 7.22 -14.75
N HIS A 63 -1.53 6.27 -13.86
CA HIS A 63 -1.77 6.55 -12.44
C HIS A 63 -0.50 6.65 -11.58
N GLY A 64 0.69 6.46 -12.18
CA GLY A 64 1.98 6.47 -11.48
C GLY A 64 2.24 5.18 -10.69
N PRO A 65 3.50 4.81 -10.44
CA PRO A 65 3.88 3.53 -9.82
C PRO A 65 3.40 3.35 -8.37
N GLU A 66 3.15 4.43 -7.65
CA GLU A 66 2.63 4.45 -6.27
C GLU A 66 1.16 4.88 -6.24
N ALA A 67 0.48 4.77 -7.39
CA ALA A 67 -0.89 5.23 -7.58
C ALA A 67 -1.10 6.72 -7.21
N GLN A 68 -0.04 7.53 -7.32
CA GLN A 68 -0.02 8.94 -6.95
C GLN A 68 -0.70 9.86 -7.97
N GLY A 69 -1.14 9.32 -9.10
CA GLY A 69 -1.74 10.06 -10.19
C GLY A 69 -0.71 10.87 -11.00
N HIS A 70 -1.21 11.52 -12.05
CA HIS A 70 -0.41 12.45 -12.82
C HIS A 70 -0.37 13.83 -12.12
N PRO A 71 0.75 14.57 -12.08
CA PRO A 71 0.84 15.85 -11.38
C PRO A 71 -0.23 16.87 -11.78
N ASP A 72 -0.59 16.90 -13.06
CA ASP A 72 -1.62 17.80 -13.61
C ASP A 72 -3.07 17.29 -13.48
N TRP A 73 -3.36 16.29 -12.63
CA TRP A 73 -4.72 15.72 -12.53
C TRP A 73 -5.80 16.72 -12.10
N GLN A 74 -5.41 17.82 -11.45
CA GLN A 74 -6.31 18.91 -11.07
C GLN A 74 -6.29 20.09 -12.06
N THR A 75 -5.41 20.07 -13.05
CA THR A 75 -5.26 21.19 -13.98
C THR A 75 -6.50 21.28 -14.87
N PRO A 76 -7.23 22.41 -14.85
CA PRO A 76 -8.42 22.58 -15.67
C PRO A 76 -8.15 22.33 -17.15
N GLY A 77 -9.04 21.59 -17.82
CA GLY A 77 -8.89 21.23 -19.24
C GLY A 77 -7.90 20.11 -19.54
N VAL A 78 -7.07 19.66 -18.58
CA VAL A 78 -6.16 18.53 -18.77
C VAL A 78 -6.87 17.21 -18.48
N VAL A 79 -6.68 16.21 -19.34
CA VAL A 79 -7.10 14.83 -19.11
C VAL A 79 -5.92 14.09 -18.51
N ALA A 80 -5.90 14.00 -17.19
CA ALA A 80 -4.83 13.37 -16.43
C ALA A 80 -5.43 12.39 -15.41
N ALA A 81 -4.74 11.27 -15.20
CA ALA A 81 -5.22 10.23 -14.33
C ALA A 81 -5.16 10.70 -12.85
N PRO A 82 -6.26 10.58 -12.09
CA PRO A 82 -6.26 11.00 -10.69
C PRO A 82 -5.46 10.02 -9.82
N PRO A 83 -5.04 10.44 -8.62
CA PRO A 83 -4.47 9.54 -7.62
C PRO A 83 -5.48 8.48 -7.19
N LEU A 84 -4.99 7.26 -6.93
CA LEU A 84 -5.72 6.13 -6.36
C LEU A 84 -5.11 5.65 -5.02
N ASN A 85 -4.14 6.38 -4.48
CA ASN A 85 -3.53 6.13 -3.17
C ASN A 85 -4.22 6.93 -2.04
N GLY A 86 -5.49 7.31 -2.20
CA GLY A 86 -6.27 7.99 -1.15
C GLY A 86 -6.04 9.50 -1.07
N THR A 87 -5.12 10.06 -1.86
CA THR A 87 -4.91 11.53 -1.99
C THR A 87 -5.85 12.18 -3.02
N GLY A 88 -6.62 11.35 -3.75
CA GLY A 88 -7.57 11.78 -4.78
C GLY A 88 -9.03 11.72 -4.33
N ASN A 89 -9.92 11.42 -5.28
CA ASN A 89 -11.36 11.23 -5.06
C ASN A 89 -11.78 9.76 -5.02
N ASP A 90 -10.83 8.83 -5.12
CA ASP A 90 -11.01 7.38 -5.01
C ASP A 90 -11.71 6.97 -3.71
N SER A 91 -11.34 7.56 -2.58
CA SER A 91 -11.96 7.33 -1.26
C SER A 91 -13.42 7.78 -1.16
N LYS A 92 -13.95 8.51 -2.14
CA LYS A 92 -15.38 8.88 -2.21
C LYS A 92 -16.23 7.84 -2.93
N ARG A 93 -15.60 6.82 -3.52
CA ARG A 93 -16.28 5.76 -4.28
C ARG A 93 -16.43 4.50 -3.44
N SER A 94 -17.56 3.83 -3.56
CA SER A 94 -17.75 2.49 -3.01
C SER A 94 -16.89 1.48 -3.77
N ARG A 95 -16.69 0.29 -3.19
CA ARG A 95 -15.95 -0.79 -3.85
C ARG A 95 -16.60 -1.17 -5.19
N ALA A 96 -17.93 -1.27 -5.23
CA ALA A 96 -18.67 -1.54 -6.46
C ALA A 96 -18.48 -0.45 -7.52
N GLN A 97 -18.42 0.83 -7.12
CA GLN A 97 -18.14 1.93 -8.04
C GLN A 97 -16.70 1.87 -8.58
N LEU A 98 -15.72 1.55 -7.74
CA LEU A 98 -14.33 1.33 -8.18
C LEU A 98 -14.25 0.18 -9.18
N THR A 99 -14.86 -0.97 -8.87
CA THR A 99 -14.96 -2.13 -9.77
C THR A 99 -15.59 -1.75 -11.11
N ALA A 100 -16.70 -1.02 -11.08
CA ALA A 100 -17.40 -0.59 -12.30
C ALA A 100 -16.55 0.33 -13.18
N VAL A 101 -15.78 1.25 -12.59
CA VAL A 101 -14.86 2.13 -13.33
C VAL A 101 -13.71 1.33 -13.95
N ILE A 102 -13.13 0.37 -13.22
CA ILE A 102 -12.06 -0.48 -13.76
C ILE A 102 -12.59 -1.36 -14.90
N ALA A 103 -13.76 -1.97 -14.72
CA ALA A 103 -14.35 -2.85 -15.72
C ALA A 103 -14.72 -2.10 -17.01
N ASN A 104 -15.37 -0.94 -16.89
CA ASN A 104 -15.95 -0.23 -18.03
C ASN A 104 -15.09 0.93 -18.56
N GLY A 105 -14.06 1.33 -17.81
CA GLY A 105 -13.27 2.51 -18.10
C GLY A 105 -13.97 3.80 -17.67
N ALA A 106 -13.38 4.93 -18.05
CA ALA A 106 -13.93 6.26 -17.76
C ALA A 106 -13.99 7.10 -19.03
N LYS A 107 -15.03 7.94 -19.12
CA LYS A 107 -15.22 8.91 -20.21
C LYS A 107 -15.25 10.33 -19.68
N ARG A 108 -14.81 11.28 -20.50
CA ARG A 108 -14.96 12.72 -20.28
C ARG A 108 -15.43 13.36 -21.58
N ASP A 109 -16.49 14.15 -21.52
CA ASP A 109 -17.10 14.82 -22.68
C ASP A 109 -17.40 13.84 -23.85
N GLY A 110 -17.86 12.63 -23.49
CA GLY A 110 -18.16 11.56 -24.44
C GLY A 110 -16.97 10.73 -24.94
N ALA A 111 -15.74 11.23 -24.77
CA ALA A 111 -14.51 10.54 -25.18
C ALA A 111 -13.98 9.59 -24.08
N LEU A 112 -13.42 8.45 -24.49
CA LEU A 112 -12.79 7.50 -23.57
C LEU A 112 -11.44 8.05 -23.08
N VAL A 113 -11.28 8.18 -21.75
CA VAL A 113 -10.07 8.73 -21.11
C VAL A 113 -9.34 7.71 -20.23
N MET A 114 -10.00 6.61 -19.88
CA MET A 114 -9.41 5.44 -19.24
C MET A 114 -10.01 4.21 -19.91
N PRO A 115 -9.18 3.25 -20.39
CA PRO A 115 -9.70 2.02 -20.99
C PRO A 115 -10.45 1.17 -19.95
N GLY A 116 -11.45 0.43 -20.40
CA GLY A 116 -12.10 -0.61 -19.60
C GLY A 116 -11.33 -1.92 -19.66
N TRP A 117 -11.35 -2.67 -18.57
CA TRP A 117 -10.53 -3.88 -18.39
C TRP A 117 -11.33 -5.17 -18.28
N LYS A 118 -12.67 -5.13 -18.40
CA LYS A 118 -13.55 -6.31 -18.25
C LYS A 118 -13.24 -7.48 -19.20
N ASP A 119 -12.62 -7.19 -20.34
CA ASP A 119 -12.27 -8.21 -21.35
C ASP A 119 -10.85 -8.79 -21.14
N ARG A 120 -10.11 -8.30 -20.14
CA ARG A 120 -8.73 -8.72 -19.83
C ARG A 120 -8.51 -9.13 -18.37
N LEU A 121 -9.28 -8.58 -17.44
CA LEU A 121 -9.18 -8.83 -16.00
C LEU A 121 -10.48 -9.43 -15.50
N ASN A 122 -10.39 -10.49 -14.69
CA ASN A 122 -11.55 -11.06 -14.02
C ASN A 122 -11.83 -10.34 -12.69
N ASP A 123 -12.93 -10.69 -12.01
CA ASP A 123 -13.32 -10.06 -10.75
C ASP A 123 -12.29 -10.22 -9.63
N ALA A 124 -11.55 -11.34 -9.59
CA ALA A 124 -10.49 -11.55 -8.60
C ALA A 124 -9.32 -10.60 -8.85
N ASP A 125 -8.91 -10.42 -10.10
CA ASP A 125 -7.86 -9.48 -10.50
C ASP A 125 -8.23 -8.04 -10.13
N VAL A 126 -9.48 -7.64 -10.42
CA VAL A 126 -9.99 -6.31 -10.07
C VAL A 126 -10.05 -6.13 -8.55
N ASN A 127 -10.45 -7.16 -7.81
CA ASN A 127 -10.47 -7.12 -6.34
C ASN A 127 -9.07 -6.99 -5.74
N ASP A 128 -8.08 -7.70 -6.29
CA ASP A 128 -6.69 -7.63 -5.85
C ASP A 128 -6.07 -6.25 -6.18
N LEU A 129 -6.38 -5.68 -7.36
CA LEU A 129 -6.00 -4.30 -7.72
C LEU A 129 -6.51 -3.28 -6.72
N ILE A 130 -7.81 -3.34 -6.40
CA ILE A 130 -8.44 -2.43 -5.44
C ILE A 130 -7.83 -2.61 -4.05
N ALA A 131 -7.65 -3.85 -3.59
CA ALA A 131 -7.03 -4.12 -2.31
C ALA A 131 -5.61 -3.53 -2.21
N TRP A 132 -4.84 -3.62 -3.29
CA TRP A 132 -3.48 -3.09 -3.32
C TRP A 132 -3.44 -1.56 -3.23
N PHE A 133 -4.15 -0.81 -4.08
CA PHE A 133 -4.07 0.65 -4.00
C PHE A 133 -4.72 1.19 -2.72
N GLN A 134 -5.73 0.52 -2.18
CA GLN A 134 -6.32 0.87 -0.88
C GLN A 134 -5.34 0.67 0.28
N ALA A 135 -4.39 -0.26 0.16
CA ALA A 135 -3.33 -0.43 1.16
C ALA A 135 -2.30 0.71 1.14
N LEU A 136 -2.29 1.56 0.10
CA LEU A 136 -1.48 2.77 0.03
C LEU A 136 -2.17 3.99 0.66
N TRP A 137 -3.45 3.88 1.03
CA TRP A 137 -4.21 5.00 1.56
C TRP A 137 -3.71 5.39 2.95
N PRO A 138 -3.73 6.69 3.30
CA PRO A 138 -3.54 7.11 4.68
C PRO A 138 -4.52 6.35 5.59
N PRO A 139 -4.07 5.83 6.75
CA PRO A 139 -4.90 4.99 7.62
C PRO A 139 -6.25 5.62 7.99
N GLU A 140 -6.28 6.94 8.19
CA GLU A 140 -7.48 7.70 8.50
C GLU A 140 -8.47 7.80 7.32
N VAL A 141 -7.97 7.78 6.08
CA VAL A 141 -8.79 7.76 4.86
C VAL A 141 -9.45 6.38 4.72
N TYR A 142 -8.67 5.31 4.84
CA TYR A 142 -9.18 3.94 4.77
C TYR A 142 -10.19 3.65 5.88
N THR A 143 -9.88 4.04 7.13
CA THR A 143 -10.80 3.85 8.27
C THR A 143 -12.13 4.57 8.04
N ARG A 144 -12.11 5.80 7.53
CA ARG A 144 -13.33 6.55 7.21
C ARG A 144 -14.13 5.86 6.10
N TRP A 145 -13.45 5.41 5.05
CA TRP A 145 -14.07 4.70 3.94
C TRP A 145 -14.73 3.40 4.39
N GLN A 146 -14.08 2.62 5.26
CA GLN A 146 -14.66 1.40 5.83
C GLN A 146 -15.94 1.70 6.59
N ARG A 147 -15.98 2.74 7.45
CA ARG A 147 -17.20 3.09 8.18
C ARG A 147 -18.38 3.46 7.28
N THR A 148 -18.11 4.07 6.13
CA THR A 148 -19.16 4.50 5.20
C THR A 148 -19.52 3.45 4.14
N ASN A 149 -18.68 2.44 3.92
CA ASN A 149 -18.86 1.46 2.83
C ASN A 149 -18.85 -0.01 3.27
N ALA A 150 -18.51 -0.35 4.51
CA ALA A 150 -18.34 -1.74 4.95
C ALA A 150 -19.65 -2.45 5.36
N GLY A 151 -20.80 -1.92 4.95
CA GLY A 151 -22.13 -2.52 5.19
C GLY A 151 -22.96 -2.72 3.92
N GLY A 152 -22.33 -2.74 2.73
CA GLY A 152 -22.98 -2.95 1.44
C GLY A 152 -22.75 -4.34 0.89
#